data_AF-A0A4R1AMU7-F1
#
_entry.id   AF-A0A4R1AMU7-F1
#
_cell.length_a   1.000
_cell.length_b   1.000
_cell.length_c   1.000
_cell.angle_alpha   90.00
_cell.angle_beta   90.00
_cell.angle_gamma   90.00
#
_symmetry.space_group_name_H-M   'P 1'
#
loop_
_entity.id
_entity.type
_entity.pdbx_description
1 polymer ?
#
loop_
_entity_poly.entity_id
_entity_poly.type
_entity_poly.pdbx_seq_one_letter_code
_entity_poly.pdbx_strand_id
1 'polypeptide(L)'
;MDEWDAIWTEVDRLLGGGREDVPALTAHVRAAQEAHVVDRELRPEATARWLVALTDACRRLTETHPDYDADTEIATMRMIATRWLRPARMGPLPSRS
;
A
#
# COMPACT_ATOMS: atom_id res chain seq x y z
N MET A 1 11.27 -0.30 -13.94
CA MET A 1 10.44 0.00 -12.77
C MET A 1 10.05 -1.35 -12.19
N ASP A 2 10.35 -1.62 -10.93
CA ASP A 2 9.96 -2.90 -10.33
C ASP A 2 8.45 -2.88 -9.97
N GLU A 3 7.86 -4.04 -9.74
CA GLU A 3 6.43 -4.19 -9.48
C GLU A 3 6.01 -3.54 -8.15
N TRP A 4 6.96 -3.37 -7.24
CA TRP A 4 6.79 -2.69 -5.97
C TRP A 4 6.70 -1.16 -6.17
N ASP A 5 7.61 -0.59 -6.96
CA ASP A 5 7.66 0.81 -7.36
C ASP A 5 6.41 1.20 -8.13
N ALA A 6 5.84 0.28 -8.94
CA ALA A 6 4.60 0.54 -9.67
C ALA A 6 3.41 0.79 -8.71
N ILE A 7 3.32 0.04 -7.60
CA ILE A 7 2.30 0.26 -6.57
C ILE A 7 2.48 1.64 -5.95
N TRP A 8 3.70 1.99 -5.53
CA TRP A 8 3.94 3.27 -4.87
C TRP A 8 3.83 4.47 -5.81
N THR A 9 4.20 4.32 -7.07
CA THR A 9 3.98 5.34 -8.11
C THR A 9 2.49 5.65 -8.23
N GLU A 10 1.64 4.63 -8.22
CA GLU A 10 0.18 4.80 -8.29
C GLU A 10 -0.39 5.42 -7.01
N VAL A 11 0.09 5.00 -5.84
CA VAL A 11 -0.27 5.63 -4.55
C VAL A 11 0.12 7.11 -4.51
N ASP A 12 1.31 7.45 -5.01
CA ASP A 12 1.81 8.83 -5.04
C ASP A 12 0.99 9.71 -5.98
N ARG A 13 0.60 9.15 -7.12
CA ARG A 13 -0.35 9.80 -8.05
C ARG A 13 -1.69 10.10 -7.36
N LEU A 14 -2.22 9.17 -6.57
CA LEU A 14 -3.47 9.34 -5.83
C LEU A 14 -3.33 10.39 -4.70
N LEU A 15 -2.21 10.39 -3.98
CA LEU A 15 -1.88 11.37 -2.95
C LEU A 15 -1.80 12.79 -3.55
N GLY A 16 -1.24 12.91 -4.77
CA GLY A 16 -1.18 14.15 -5.54
C GLY A 16 -2.50 14.61 -6.15
N GLY A 17 -3.64 14.00 -5.82
CA GLY A 17 -4.95 14.40 -6.35
C GLY A 17 -5.42 13.64 -7.59
N GLY A 18 -4.69 12.62 -8.02
CA GLY A 18 -5.05 11.79 -9.16
C GLY A 18 -6.42 11.12 -9.02
N ARG A 19 -7.11 10.90 -10.14
CA ARG A 19 -8.36 10.14 -10.19
C ARG A 19 -8.11 8.70 -9.74
N GLU A 20 -8.99 8.16 -8.90
CA GLU A 20 -8.94 6.77 -8.47
C GLU A 20 -9.04 5.77 -9.64
N ASP A 21 -8.16 4.77 -9.65
CA ASP A 21 -8.18 3.66 -10.61
C ASP A 21 -7.90 2.34 -9.87
N VAL A 22 -8.95 1.83 -9.20
CA VAL A 22 -8.87 0.54 -8.49
C VAL A 22 -8.48 -0.62 -9.42
N PRO A 23 -9.00 -0.74 -10.65
CA PRO A 23 -8.54 -1.77 -11.60
C PRO A 23 -7.05 -1.72 -11.89
N ALA A 24 -6.47 -0.54 -12.17
CA ALA A 24 -5.03 -0.41 -12.41
C ALA A 24 -4.20 -0.83 -11.19
N LEU A 25 -4.56 -0.33 -10.00
CA LEU A 25 -3.86 -0.68 -8.77
C LEU A 25 -4.00 -2.18 -8.43
N THR A 26 -5.15 -2.80 -8.74
CA THR A 26 -5.35 -4.25 -8.63
C THR A 26 -4.38 -5.01 -9.52
N ALA A 27 -4.18 -4.56 -10.77
CA ALA A 27 -3.23 -5.19 -11.69
C ALA A 27 -1.79 -5.10 -11.17
N HIS A 28 -1.39 -3.95 -10.60
CA HIS A 28 -0.08 -3.80 -9.96
C HIS A 28 0.10 -4.73 -8.76
N VAL A 29 -0.91 -4.87 -7.90
CA VAL A 29 -0.86 -5.81 -6.76
C VAL A 29 -0.72 -7.25 -7.25
N ARG A 30 -1.44 -7.66 -8.30
CA ARG A 30 -1.31 -9.00 -8.89
C ARG A 30 0.09 -9.26 -9.44
N ALA A 31 0.64 -8.33 -10.22
CA ALA A 31 2.00 -8.43 -10.74
C ALA A 31 3.04 -8.53 -9.61
N ALA A 32 2.88 -7.73 -8.55
CA ALA A 32 3.77 -7.75 -7.39
C ALA A 32 3.67 -9.07 -6.58
N GLN A 33 2.50 -9.72 -6.55
CA GLN A 33 2.35 -11.07 -5.98
C GLN A 33 3.01 -12.14 -6.85
N GLU A 34 2.92 -12.02 -8.18
CA GLU A 34 3.62 -12.91 -9.12
C GLU A 34 5.15 -12.79 -8.99
N ALA A 35 5.65 -11.57 -8.75
CA ALA A 35 7.06 -11.28 -8.48
C ALA A 35 7.49 -11.59 -7.03
N HIS A 36 6.60 -12.13 -6.18
CA HIS A 36 6.87 -12.48 -4.78
C HIS A 36 7.33 -11.32 -3.88
N VAL A 37 7.06 -10.06 -4.27
CA VAL A 37 7.40 -8.87 -3.48
C VAL A 37 6.23 -8.38 -2.62
N VAL A 38 5.01 -8.85 -2.91
CA VAL A 38 3.78 -8.69 -2.10
C VAL A 38 3.27 -10.05 -1.63
N ASP A 39 2.71 -10.09 -0.43
CA ASP A 39 2.11 -11.30 0.16
C ASP A 39 0.98 -11.86 -0.72
N ARG A 40 1.08 -13.15 -1.08
CA ARG A 40 0.14 -13.85 -1.96
C ARG A 40 -1.17 -14.25 -1.26
N GLU A 41 -1.22 -14.19 0.07
CA GLU A 41 -2.45 -14.45 0.84
C GLU A 41 -3.40 -13.25 0.80
N LEU A 42 -2.91 -12.06 0.43
CA LEU A 42 -3.74 -10.88 0.26
C LEU A 42 -4.63 -11.00 -0.98
N ARG A 43 -5.86 -10.48 -0.89
CA ARG A 43 -6.79 -10.40 -2.03
C ARG A 43 -6.52 -9.14 -2.84
N PRO A 44 -6.06 -9.21 -4.11
CA PRO A 44 -5.62 -8.03 -4.86
C PRO A 44 -6.62 -6.89 -4.93
N GLU A 45 -7.89 -7.19 -5.22
CA GLU A 45 -8.95 -6.19 -5.32
C GLU A 45 -9.22 -5.49 -3.98
N ALA A 46 -9.18 -6.26 -2.88
CA ALA A 46 -9.37 -5.70 -1.55
C ALA A 46 -8.18 -4.82 -1.18
N THR A 47 -6.96 -5.29 -1.43
CA THR A 47 -5.72 -4.54 -1.23
C THR A 47 -5.73 -3.20 -1.96
N ALA A 48 -6.10 -3.20 -3.25
CA ALA A 48 -6.20 -1.99 -4.03
C ALA A 48 -7.22 -0.99 -3.44
N ARG A 49 -8.42 -1.46 -3.06
CA ARG A 49 -9.43 -0.59 -2.42
C ARG A 49 -8.94 0.00 -1.10
N TRP A 50 -8.24 -0.79 -0.28
CA TRP A 50 -7.69 -0.30 0.99
C TRP A 50 -6.60 0.75 0.79
N LEU A 51 -5.71 0.57 -0.20
CA LEU A 51 -4.69 1.57 -0.54
C LEU A 51 -5.31 2.89 -1.02
N VAL A 52 -6.37 2.83 -1.83
CA VAL A 52 -7.14 4.02 -2.25
C VAL A 52 -7.76 4.70 -1.03
N ALA A 53 -8.44 3.93 -0.16
CA ALA A 53 -9.08 4.49 1.04
C ALA A 53 -8.09 5.15 2.02
N LEU A 54 -6.90 4.56 2.21
CA LEU A 54 -5.84 5.14 3.03
C LEU A 54 -5.34 6.46 2.44
N THR A 55 -5.15 6.51 1.12
CA THR A 55 -4.70 7.72 0.41
C THR A 55 -5.71 8.85 0.53
N ASP A 56 -6.98 8.53 0.31
CA ASP A 56 -8.12 9.43 0.43
C ASP A 56 -8.31 9.93 1.87
N ALA A 57 -8.12 9.06 2.87
CA ALA A 57 -8.10 9.46 4.28
C ALA A 57 -6.96 10.44 4.60
N CYS A 58 -5.73 10.18 4.13
CA CYS A 58 -4.61 11.09 4.33
C CYS A 58 -4.89 12.48 3.75
N ARG A 59 -5.45 12.54 2.53
CA ARG A 59 -5.80 13.79 1.87
C ARG A 59 -6.86 14.57 2.65
N ARG A 60 -7.94 13.90 3.06
CA ARG A 60 -8.99 14.53 3.88
C ARG A 60 -8.43 15.08 5.19
N LEU A 61 -7.55 14.34 5.86
CA LEU A 61 -6.97 14.79 7.12
C LEU A 61 -6.14 16.07 6.94
N THR A 62 -5.33 16.14 5.87
CA THR A 62 -4.59 17.35 5.51
C THR A 62 -5.51 18.54 5.23
N GLU A 63 -6.68 18.31 4.62
CA GLU A 63 -7.66 19.36 4.32
C GLU A 63 -8.41 19.85 5.58
N THR A 64 -8.69 18.97 6.54
CA THR A 64 -9.57 19.28 7.68
C THR A 64 -8.84 19.59 8.99
N HIS A 65 -7.53 19.30 9.10
CA HIS A 65 -6.76 19.49 10.33
C HIS A 65 -5.50 20.32 10.08
N PRO A 66 -5.49 21.62 10.46
CA PRO A 66 -4.34 22.52 10.23
C PRO A 66 -3.04 22.10 10.91
N ASP A 67 -3.13 21.37 12.03
CA ASP A 67 -1.98 20.86 12.77
C ASP A 67 -1.49 19.50 12.25
N TYR A 68 -2.11 18.98 11.18
CA TYR A 68 -1.74 17.69 10.58
C TYR A 68 -0.51 17.86 9.70
N ASP A 69 0.62 17.32 10.16
CA ASP A 69 1.85 17.25 9.37
C ASP A 69 1.70 16.17 8.28
N ALA A 70 1.23 16.59 7.10
CA ALA A 70 0.94 15.72 5.98
C ALA A 70 2.14 14.85 5.58
N ASP A 71 3.36 15.39 5.61
CA ASP A 71 4.56 14.64 5.19
C ASP A 71 4.87 13.51 6.17
N THR A 72 4.83 13.78 7.47
CA THR A 72 5.04 12.79 8.53
C THR A 72 3.97 11.69 8.49
N GLU A 73 2.72 12.06 8.25
CA GLU A 73 1.60 11.12 8.25
C GLU A 73 1.57 10.26 6.98
N ILE A 74 1.89 10.83 5.81
CA ILE A 74 2.07 10.07 4.58
C ILE A 74 3.23 9.08 4.73
N ALA A 75 4.35 9.51 5.34
CA ALA A 75 5.47 8.62 5.62
C ALA A 75 5.05 7.47 6.56
N THR A 76 4.26 7.76 7.58
CA THR A 76 3.72 6.77 8.53
C THR A 76 2.77 5.79 7.84
N MET A 77 1.85 6.27 7.02
CA MET A 77 0.96 5.45 6.21
C MET A 77 1.74 4.50 5.30
N ARG A 78 2.75 5.01 4.58
CA ARG A 78 3.63 4.19 3.71
C ARG A 78 4.38 3.13 4.49
N MET A 79 4.88 3.45 5.69
CA MET A 79 5.55 2.48 6.55
C MET A 79 4.59 1.34 6.96
N ILE A 80 3.38 1.68 7.40
CA ILE A 80 2.37 0.70 7.82
C ILE A 80 1.95 -0.18 6.64
N ALA A 81 1.59 0.45 5.52
CA ALA A 81 1.17 -0.27 4.31
C ALA A 81 2.30 -1.13 3.75
N THR A 82 3.56 -0.66 3.75
CA THR A 82 4.72 -1.47 3.38
C THR A 82 4.83 -2.72 4.25
N ARG A 83 4.69 -2.59 5.57
CA ARG A 83 4.76 -3.73 6.48
C ARG A 83 3.63 -4.73 6.23
N TRP A 84 2.44 -4.26 5.92
CA TRP A 84 1.28 -5.09 5.65
C TRP A 84 1.36 -5.82 4.29
N LEU A 85 1.88 -5.15 3.26
CA LEU A 85 2.01 -5.71 1.91
C LEU A 85 3.11 -6.76 1.80
N ARG A 86 4.15 -6.68 2.63
CA ARG A 86 5.29 -7.61 2.55
C ARG A 86 4.89 -9.01 3.01
N PRO A 87 5.37 -10.07 2.33
CA PRO A 87 5.16 -11.44 2.79
C PRO A 87 5.58 -11.59 4.26
N ALA A 88 4.75 -12.28 5.05
CA ALA A 88 5.15 -12.64 6.41
C ALA A 88 6.49 -13.39 6.35
N ARG A 89 7.51 -12.85 7.03
CA ARG A 89 8.75 -13.60 7.27
C ARG A 89 8.41 -14.71 8.25
N MET A 90 7.92 -15.85 7.77
CA MET A 90 7.90 -17.07 8.57
C MET A 90 9.35 -17.42 8.87
N GLY A 91 9.82 -17.04 10.05
CA GLY A 91 11.03 -17.65 10.62
C GLY A 91 10.82 -19.16 10.72
N PRO A 92 11.89 -19.97 10.73
CA PRO A 92 11.75 -21.41 10.89
C PRO A 92 10.88 -21.71 12.11
N LEU A 93 9.81 -22.48 11.91
CA LEU A 93 9.01 -23.00 13.01
C LEU A 93 9.97 -23.69 14.00
N PRO A 94 9.93 -23.37 15.31
CA PRO A 94 10.78 -24.05 16.27
C PRO A 94 10.50 -25.55 16.17
N SER A 95 11.55 -26.33 15.91
CA SER A 95 11.46 -27.78 15.95
C SER A 95 11.01 -28.19 17.35
N ARG A 96 9.80 -28.75 17.44
CA ARG A 96 9.35 -29.38 18.67
C ARG A 96 10.25 -30.60 18.91
N SER A 97 11.18 -30.46 19.85
CA SER A 97 11.91 -31.57 20.47
C SER A 97 11.03 -32.22 21.53
#